data_AF-A0A0V0QUL6-F1
#
_entry.id   AF-A0A0V0QUL6-F1
#
_cell.length_a   1.000
_cell.length_b   1.000
_cell.length_c   1.000
_cell.angle_alpha   90.00
_cell.angle_beta   90.00
_cell.angle_gamma   90.00
#
_symmetry.space_group_name_H-M   'P 1'
#
loop_
_entity.id
_entity.type
_entity.pdbx_description
1 polymer ?
#
loop_
_entity_poly.entity_id
_entity_poly.type
_entity_poly.pdbx_seq_one_letter_code
_entity_poly.pdbx_strand_id
1 'polypeptide(L)'
;MCYEILESNWQTFVQNLNNNVKNFEDIIQFHDQFLDNCLKECMLLEPNLLKIVCKLNDICKLFTQIMQNFTSTLKLNTQTAMNNKINSRNEEQNILDEQKQYDIFELRRLAVLENEGNLKKMITQQSYTRVIESFENKFDQSLKELMIYLNNQLTKQDSHLVNLVSRLDFDGFYQGYLGINTDSELIQNSYGQQKMHLE
;
A
#
# COMPACT_ATOMS: atom_id res chain seq x y z
N MET A 1 -7.59 -12.24 -2.33
CA MET A 1 -8.78 -12.09 -1.46
C MET A 1 -10.09 -12.13 -2.23
N CYS A 2 -10.55 -11.05 -2.88
CA CYS A 2 -11.89 -11.06 -3.48
C CYS A 2 -12.09 -12.09 -4.60
N TYR A 3 -11.12 -12.25 -5.50
CA TYR A 3 -11.27 -13.18 -6.61
C TYR A 3 -10.89 -14.62 -6.24
N GLU A 4 -9.76 -14.82 -5.57
CA GLU A 4 -9.26 -16.18 -5.28
C GLU A 4 -10.02 -16.89 -4.18
N ILE A 5 -10.59 -16.15 -3.23
CA ILE A 5 -11.22 -16.73 -2.03
C ILE A 5 -12.73 -16.53 -2.09
N LEU A 6 -13.21 -15.29 -2.23
CA LEU A 6 -14.66 -15.03 -2.19
C LEU A 6 -15.37 -15.60 -3.42
N GLU A 7 -14.87 -15.34 -4.64
CA GLU A 7 -15.52 -15.84 -5.85
C GLU A 7 -15.48 -17.38 -5.93
N SER A 8 -14.34 -18.00 -5.59
CA SER A 8 -14.20 -19.47 -5.58
C SER A 8 -15.18 -20.14 -4.60
N ASN A 9 -15.25 -19.63 -3.37
CA ASN A 9 -16.17 -20.15 -2.36
C ASN A 9 -17.63 -19.85 -2.70
N TRP A 10 -17.92 -18.71 -3.34
CA TRP A 10 -19.26 -18.35 -3.80
C TRP A 10 -19.78 -19.29 -4.88
N GLN A 11 -18.95 -19.59 -5.89
CA GLN A 11 -19.30 -20.55 -6.94
C GLN A 11 -19.57 -21.94 -6.35
N THR A 12 -18.75 -22.38 -5.39
CA THR A 12 -18.94 -23.65 -4.67
C THR A 12 -20.25 -23.67 -3.88
N PHE A 13 -20.56 -22.59 -3.17
CA PHE A 13 -21.81 -22.42 -2.43
C PHE A 13 -23.03 -22.48 -3.34
N VAL A 14 -23.02 -21.75 -4.47
CA VAL A 14 -24.13 -21.75 -5.44
C VAL A 14 -24.35 -23.12 -6.06
N GLN A 15 -23.28 -23.86 -6.39
CA GLN A 15 -23.39 -25.23 -6.90
C GLN A 15 -23.98 -26.19 -5.85
N ASN A 16 -23.57 -26.05 -4.59
CA ASN A 16 -24.12 -26.85 -3.48
C ASN A 16 -25.60 -26.55 -3.25
N LEU A 17 -26.00 -25.28 -3.33
CA LEU A 17 -27.40 -24.87 -3.22
C LEU A 17 -28.27 -25.45 -4.34
N ASN A 18 -27.77 -25.46 -5.58
CA ASN A 18 -28.56 -25.92 -6.73
C ASN A 18 -28.73 -27.45 -6.77
N ASN A 19 -27.73 -28.21 -6.30
CA ASN A 19 -27.68 -29.66 -6.52
C ASN A 19 -28.02 -30.50 -5.27
N ASN A 20 -27.79 -29.97 -4.06
CA ASN A 20 -27.75 -30.78 -2.84
C ASN A 20 -28.76 -30.37 -1.76
N VAL A 21 -29.52 -29.30 -1.96
CA VAL A 21 -30.49 -28.82 -0.96
C VAL A 21 -31.78 -29.62 -1.04
N LYS A 22 -32.16 -30.27 0.07
CA LYS A 22 -33.46 -30.93 0.22
C LYS A 22 -34.29 -30.26 1.31
N ASN A 23 -33.63 -29.77 2.36
CA ASN A 23 -34.25 -29.16 3.52
C ASN A 23 -33.68 -27.77 3.81
N PHE A 24 -34.43 -26.96 4.55
CA PHE A 24 -33.98 -25.64 5.01
C PHE A 24 -32.71 -25.71 5.87
N GLU A 25 -32.57 -26.76 6.68
CA GLU A 25 -31.38 -26.99 7.50
C GLU A 25 -30.10 -27.13 6.66
N ASP A 26 -30.21 -27.76 5.47
CA ASP A 26 -29.07 -27.91 4.55
C ASP A 26 -28.59 -26.54 4.04
N ILE A 27 -29.51 -25.58 3.83
CA ILE A 27 -29.18 -24.22 3.40
C ILE A 27 -28.36 -23.51 4.47
N ILE A 28 -28.77 -23.62 5.74
CA ILE A 28 -28.03 -23.04 6.87
C ILE A 28 -26.63 -23.66 6.94
N GLN A 29 -26.53 -24.98 6.85
CA GLN A 29 -25.26 -25.68 6.92
C GLN A 29 -24.30 -25.26 5.79
N PHE A 30 -24.78 -25.16 4.54
CA PHE A 30 -23.95 -24.71 3.43
C PHE A 30 -23.53 -23.24 3.56
N HIS A 31 -24.39 -22.40 4.15
CA HIS A 31 -24.09 -21.00 4.39
C HIS A 31 -23.01 -20.85 5.48
N ASP A 32 -23.14 -21.58 6.58
CA ASP A 32 -22.13 -21.59 7.66
C ASP A 32 -20.79 -22.11 7.14
N GLN A 33 -20.81 -23.18 6.33
CA GLN A 33 -19.60 -23.71 5.71
C GLN A 33 -18.95 -22.72 4.74
N PHE A 34 -19.74 -21.99 3.95
CA PHE A 34 -19.25 -20.93 3.07
C PHE A 34 -18.55 -19.81 3.87
N LEU A 35 -19.19 -19.35 4.95
CA LEU A 35 -18.62 -18.32 5.82
C LEU A 35 -17.33 -18.78 6.50
N ASP A 36 -17.32 -19.99 7.06
CA ASP A 36 -16.15 -20.57 7.72
C ASP A 36 -14.98 -20.72 6.75
N ASN A 37 -15.23 -21.21 5.53
CA ASN A 37 -14.21 -21.33 4.49
C ASN A 37 -13.68 -19.96 4.08
N CYS A 38 -14.55 -18.98 3.85
CA CYS A 38 -14.13 -17.62 3.50
C CYS A 38 -13.27 -16.99 4.61
N LEU A 39 -13.64 -17.15 5.87
CA LEU A 39 -12.89 -16.60 7.02
C LEU A 39 -11.53 -17.28 7.17
N LYS A 40 -11.48 -18.60 6.99
CA LYS A 40 -10.25 -19.39 7.11
C LYS A 40 -9.27 -19.08 5.99
N GLU A 41 -9.73 -19.08 4.74
CA GLU A 41 -8.88 -18.81 3.57
C GLU A 41 -8.50 -17.34 3.41
N CYS A 42 -9.30 -16.39 3.93
CA CYS A 42 -8.89 -14.99 4.03
C CYS A 42 -7.79 -14.75 5.08
N MET A 43 -7.31 -15.80 5.75
CA MET A 43 -6.25 -15.73 6.77
C MET A 43 -6.62 -14.85 7.97
N LEU A 44 -7.91 -14.55 8.14
CA LEU A 44 -8.43 -13.70 9.22
C LEU A 44 -8.49 -14.43 10.57
N LEU A 45 -8.43 -15.76 10.54
CA LEU A 45 -8.48 -16.61 11.73
C LEU A 45 -7.12 -16.82 12.40
N GLU A 46 -6.04 -16.26 11.85
CA GLU A 46 -4.71 -16.54 12.34
C GLU A 46 -4.04 -15.34 13.03
N PRO A 47 -3.98 -15.39 14.39
CA PRO A 47 -3.23 -14.57 15.32
C PRO A 47 -2.21 -13.60 14.78
N ASN A 48 -1.17 -14.26 14.30
CA ASN A 48 0.17 -13.74 14.16
C ASN A 48 0.31 -13.13 12.78
N LEU A 49 -0.26 -13.77 11.75
CA LEU A 49 -0.34 -13.20 10.42
C LEU A 49 -1.13 -11.88 10.42
N LEU A 50 -2.29 -11.84 11.09
CA LEU A 50 -3.07 -10.59 11.19
C LEU A 50 -2.28 -9.49 11.92
N LYS A 51 -1.53 -9.82 12.98
CA LYS A 51 -0.66 -8.86 13.68
C LYS A 51 0.43 -8.28 12.76
N ILE A 52 1.08 -9.12 11.95
CA ILE A 52 2.11 -8.68 11.00
C ILE A 52 1.50 -7.75 9.94
N VAL A 53 0.34 -8.13 9.36
CA VAL A 53 -0.36 -7.31 8.37
C VAL A 53 -0.83 -5.97 8.96
N CYS A 54 -1.34 -5.97 10.20
CA CYS A 54 -1.72 -4.74 10.90
C CYS A 54 -0.51 -3.84 11.15
N LYS A 55 0.62 -4.40 11.61
CA LYS A 55 1.89 -3.67 11.80
C LYS A 55 2.35 -3.03 10.49
N LEU A 56 2.30 -3.76 9.38
CA LEU A 56 2.66 -3.24 8.05
C LEU A 56 1.72 -2.09 7.62
N ASN A 57 0.41 -2.26 7.81
CA ASN A 57 -0.57 -1.20 7.55
C ASN A 57 -0.32 0.06 8.39
N ASP A 58 0.03 -0.10 9.68
CA ASP A 58 0.30 1.05 10.54
C ASP A 58 1.58 1.78 10.14
N ILE A 59 2.60 1.05 9.67
CA ILE A 59 3.80 1.65 9.06
C ILE A 59 3.41 2.46 7.81
N CYS A 60 2.59 1.91 6.91
CA CYS A 60 2.11 2.61 5.70
C CYS A 60 1.28 3.86 6.04
N LYS A 61 0.39 3.77 7.04
CA LYS A 61 -0.41 4.92 7.51
C LYS A 61 0.48 6.02 8.06
N LEU A 62 1.40 5.67 8.95
CA LEU A 62 2.31 6.63 9.58
C LEU A 62 3.22 7.27 8.53
N PHE A 63 3.74 6.50 7.58
CA PHE A 63 4.49 7.01 6.45
C PHE A 63 3.68 8.02 5.64
N THR A 64 2.44 7.68 5.28
CA THR A 64 1.56 8.55 4.51
C THR A 64 1.26 9.85 5.24
N GLN A 65 0.98 9.78 6.55
CA GLN A 65 0.75 10.96 7.39
C GLN A 65 1.97 11.89 7.40
N ILE A 66 3.17 11.32 7.56
CA ILE A 66 4.41 12.12 7.58
C ILE A 66 4.67 12.74 6.19
N MET A 67 4.47 11.99 5.10
CA MET A 67 4.59 12.52 3.74
C MET A 67 3.56 13.63 3.44
N GLN A 68 2.33 13.49 3.94
CA GLN A 68 1.30 14.52 3.84
C GLN A 68 1.68 15.77 4.63
N ASN A 69 2.26 15.63 5.83
CA ASN A 69 2.76 16.75 6.62
C ASN A 69 3.90 17.50 5.93
N PHE A 70 4.83 16.78 5.31
CA PHE A 70 5.87 17.38 4.49
C PHE A 70 5.27 18.15 3.31
N THR A 71 4.33 17.54 2.59
CA THR A 71 3.62 18.19 1.48
C THR A 71 2.83 19.43 1.92
N SER A 72 2.24 19.39 3.12
CA SER A 72 1.43 20.49 3.67
C SER A 72 2.28 21.65 4.17
N THR A 73 3.42 21.36 4.79
CA THR A 73 4.41 22.37 5.20
C THR A 73 4.91 23.18 4.01
N LEU A 74 5.11 22.52 2.86
CA LEU A 74 5.45 23.18 1.60
C LEU A 74 4.35 24.12 1.11
N LYS A 75 3.07 23.73 1.23
CA LYS A 75 1.92 24.58 0.84
C LYS A 75 1.67 25.76 1.79
N LEU A 76 2.13 25.68 3.04
CA LEU A 76 1.95 26.74 4.04
C LEU A 76 3.04 27.82 3.94
N ASN A 77 4.31 27.43 3.81
CA ASN A 77 5.42 28.39 3.64
C ASN A 77 5.21 29.34 2.44
N THR A 78 4.44 28.89 1.47
CA THR A 78 4.22 29.56 0.19
C THR A 78 3.04 30.53 0.25
N GLN A 79 2.00 30.19 1.04
CA GLN A 79 0.93 31.13 1.39
C GLN A 79 1.43 32.26 2.30
N THR A 80 2.33 31.98 3.24
CA THR A 80 2.93 32.99 4.12
C THR A 80 3.82 33.97 3.34
N ALA A 81 4.57 33.49 2.34
CA ALA A 81 5.36 34.34 1.45
C ALA A 81 4.49 35.25 0.56
N MET A 82 3.34 34.75 0.07
CA MET A 82 2.36 35.57 -0.66
C MET A 82 1.68 36.61 0.25
N ASN A 83 1.23 36.22 1.44
CA ASN A 83 0.55 37.13 2.37
C ASN A 83 1.48 38.23 2.91
N ASN A 84 2.76 37.92 3.17
CA ASN A 84 3.72 38.92 3.63
C ASN A 84 4.10 39.94 2.54
N LYS A 85 4.07 39.57 1.25
CA LYS A 85 4.28 40.50 0.12
C LYS A 85 3.05 41.34 -0.23
N ILE A 86 1.85 40.84 0.05
CA ILE A 86 0.60 41.59 -0.14
C ILE A 86 0.44 42.63 0.98
N ASN A 87 0.76 42.27 2.23
CA ASN A 87 0.68 43.20 3.35
C ASN A 87 1.72 44.34 3.29
N SER A 88 2.89 44.13 2.66
CA SER A 88 3.87 45.20 2.41
C SER A 88 3.53 46.09 1.20
N ARG A 89 2.48 45.79 0.43
CA ARG A 89 1.99 46.61 -0.70
C ARG A 89 0.72 47.41 -0.38
N ASN A 90 0.09 47.18 0.77
CA ASN A 90 -1.11 47.92 1.18
C ASN A 90 -0.81 49.32 1.74
N GLU A 91 0.46 49.72 1.86
CA GLU A 91 0.84 51.09 2.23
C GLU A 91 0.96 52.03 1.02
N GLU A 92 0.99 51.52 -0.21
CA GLU A 92 0.99 52.35 -1.41
C GLU A 92 0.10 51.75 -2.50
N GLN A 93 -1.15 52.21 -2.62
CA GLN A 93 -1.83 52.18 -3.91
C GLN A 93 -2.97 53.19 -4.03
N ASN A 94 -2.65 54.30 -4.69
CA ASN A 94 -3.43 54.75 -5.85
C ASN A 94 -2.56 54.51 -7.09
N ILE A 95 -3.19 54.17 -8.23
CA ILE A 95 -2.71 54.23 -9.63
C ILE A 95 -2.50 52.87 -10.40
N LEU A 96 -3.34 52.72 -11.45
CA LEU A 96 -3.26 52.02 -12.77
C LEU A 96 -3.40 50.49 -12.88
N ASP A 97 -4.31 50.08 -13.78
CA ASP A 97 -4.95 48.74 -13.84
C ASP A 97 -4.52 47.81 -14.99
N GLU A 98 -3.52 48.15 -15.82
CA GLU A 98 -3.01 47.22 -16.86
C GLU A 98 -1.68 46.53 -16.49
N GLN A 99 -0.80 47.18 -15.71
CA GLN A 99 0.47 46.58 -15.27
C GLN A 99 0.28 45.50 -14.20
N LYS A 100 -0.85 45.51 -13.49
CA LYS A 100 -1.17 44.56 -12.40
C LYS A 100 -1.28 43.10 -12.90
N GLN A 101 -1.73 42.88 -14.13
CA GLN A 101 -1.98 41.54 -14.65
C GLN A 101 -0.68 40.78 -14.97
N TYR A 102 0.32 41.46 -15.53
CA TYR A 102 1.66 40.88 -15.79
C TYR A 102 2.39 40.59 -14.48
N ASP A 103 2.26 41.49 -13.50
CA ASP A 103 2.84 41.36 -12.16
C ASP A 103 2.26 40.15 -11.41
N ILE A 104 0.96 39.87 -11.52
CA ILE A 104 0.31 38.71 -10.89
C ILE A 104 0.77 37.40 -11.53
N PHE A 105 0.89 37.35 -12.86
CA PHE A 105 1.32 36.14 -13.56
C PHE A 105 2.79 35.81 -13.26
N GLU A 106 3.67 36.81 -13.27
CA GLU A 106 5.07 36.63 -12.85
C GLU A 106 5.20 36.29 -11.36
N LEU A 107 4.35 36.86 -10.47
CA LEU A 107 4.29 36.44 -9.07
C LEU A 107 3.93 34.96 -8.94
N ARG A 108 2.96 34.48 -9.72
CA ARG A 108 2.56 33.07 -9.72
C ARG A 108 3.68 32.17 -10.25
N ARG A 109 4.40 32.59 -11.30
CA ARG A 109 5.56 31.87 -11.84
C ARG A 109 6.70 31.78 -10.83
N LEU A 110 7.05 32.90 -10.20
CA LEU A 110 8.11 32.97 -9.18
C LEU A 110 7.75 32.17 -7.93
N ALA A 111 6.48 32.18 -7.51
CA ALA A 111 6.01 31.33 -6.41
C ALA A 111 6.17 29.83 -6.75
N VAL A 112 5.85 29.41 -7.97
CA VAL A 112 6.05 28.01 -8.39
C VAL A 112 7.54 27.61 -8.40
N LEU A 113 8.43 28.50 -8.85
CA LEU A 113 9.87 28.26 -8.83
C LEU A 113 10.44 28.23 -7.40
N GLU A 114 9.94 29.11 -6.52
CA GLU A 114 10.30 29.13 -5.10
C GLU A 114 9.81 27.86 -4.39
N ASN A 115 8.63 27.34 -4.76
CA ASN A 115 8.13 26.04 -4.28
C ASN A 115 9.09 24.91 -4.66
N GLU A 116 9.56 24.89 -5.91
CA GLU A 116 10.50 23.88 -6.38
C GLU A 116 11.84 23.96 -5.64
N GLY A 117 12.33 25.18 -5.36
CA GLY A 117 13.54 25.42 -4.58
C GLY A 117 13.40 25.00 -3.12
N ASN A 118 12.27 25.32 -2.47
CA ASN A 118 12.00 24.93 -1.09
C ASN A 118 11.76 23.42 -0.95
N LEU A 119 11.12 22.80 -1.93
CA LEU A 119 10.97 21.34 -2.03
C LEU A 119 12.34 20.67 -2.14
N LYS A 120 13.21 21.13 -3.04
CA LYS A 120 14.58 20.60 -3.17
C LYS A 120 15.35 20.75 -1.87
N LYS A 121 15.30 21.92 -1.23
CA LYS A 121 15.96 22.15 0.07
C LYS A 121 15.46 21.20 1.16
N MET A 122 14.15 20.97 1.24
CA MET A 122 13.54 20.09 2.22
C MET A 122 13.84 18.60 1.96
N ILE A 123 13.83 18.16 0.69
CA ILE A 123 14.25 16.79 0.31
C ILE A 123 15.73 16.56 0.60
N THR A 124 16.57 17.58 0.41
CA THR A 124 17.99 17.52 0.77
C THR A 124 18.24 17.64 2.28
N GLN A 125 17.21 17.91 3.10
CA GLN A 125 17.39 17.88 4.54
C GLN A 125 17.66 16.45 4.98
N GLN A 126 18.76 16.27 5.69
CA GLN A 126 19.18 14.97 6.21
C GLN A 126 18.12 14.34 7.13
N SER A 127 17.23 15.14 7.73
CA SER A 127 16.07 14.66 8.49
C SER A 127 15.05 13.92 7.62
N TYR A 128 14.76 14.43 6.42
CA TYR A 128 13.84 13.78 5.48
C TYR A 128 14.41 12.44 5.03
N THR A 129 15.66 12.41 4.57
CA THR A 129 16.35 11.18 4.16
C THR A 129 16.37 10.13 5.26
N ARG A 130 16.74 10.51 6.50
CA ARG A 130 16.73 9.59 7.65
C ARG A 130 15.35 9.04 7.96
N VAL A 131 14.31 9.86 7.83
CA VAL A 131 12.92 9.42 8.05
C VAL A 131 12.55 8.37 7.01
N ILE A 132 12.82 8.62 5.72
CA ILE A 132 12.58 7.67 4.62
C ILE A 132 13.33 6.36 4.86
N GLU A 133 14.64 6.42 5.11
CA GLU A 133 15.47 5.25 5.40
C GLU A 133 14.92 4.47 6.61
N SER A 134 14.44 5.16 7.65
CA SER A 134 13.84 4.48 8.81
C SER A 134 12.54 3.76 8.47
N PHE A 135 11.73 4.32 7.57
CA PHE A 135 10.47 3.71 7.13
C PHE A 135 10.72 2.53 6.21
N GLU A 136 11.66 2.67 5.28
CA GLU A 136 12.12 1.60 4.40
C GLU A 136 12.62 0.41 5.23
N ASN A 137 13.53 0.63 6.17
CA ASN A 137 14.02 -0.43 7.05
C ASN A 137 12.91 -1.10 7.88
N LYS A 138 11.96 -0.32 8.42
CA LYS A 138 10.82 -0.88 9.19
C LYS A 138 9.87 -1.68 8.30
N PHE A 139 9.63 -1.19 7.09
CA PHE A 139 8.78 -1.85 6.11
C PHE A 139 9.42 -3.15 5.66
N ASP A 140 10.70 -3.13 5.27
CA ASP A 140 11.45 -4.30 4.83
C ASP A 140 11.53 -5.38 5.92
N GLN A 141 11.74 -4.99 7.18
CA GLN A 141 11.69 -5.93 8.31
C GLN A 141 10.30 -6.57 8.47
N SER A 142 9.24 -5.77 8.38
CA SER A 142 7.87 -6.27 8.54
C SER A 142 7.43 -7.14 7.36
N LEU A 143 7.87 -6.80 6.14
CA LEU A 143 7.65 -7.58 4.94
C LEU A 143 8.44 -8.90 4.98
N LYS A 144 9.67 -8.88 5.47
CA LYS A 144 10.48 -10.10 5.69
C LYS A 144 9.83 -11.01 6.73
N GLU A 145 9.36 -10.46 7.85
CA GLU A 145 8.58 -11.20 8.86
C GLU A 145 7.36 -11.86 8.22
N LEU A 146 6.60 -11.12 7.40
CA LEU A 146 5.42 -11.63 6.70
C LEU A 146 5.76 -12.79 5.76
N MET A 147 6.79 -12.62 4.93
CA MET A 147 7.18 -13.61 3.93
C MET A 147 7.72 -14.89 4.58
N ILE A 148 8.58 -14.78 5.61
CA ILE A 148 9.06 -15.95 6.37
C ILE A 148 7.88 -16.67 7.01
N TYR A 149 6.95 -15.91 7.58
CA TYR A 149 5.78 -16.47 8.23
C TYR A 149 4.90 -17.25 7.24
N LEU A 150 4.58 -16.67 6.08
CA LEU A 150 3.82 -17.32 5.03
C LEU A 150 4.54 -18.57 4.49
N ASN A 151 5.86 -18.49 4.27
CA ASN A 151 6.70 -19.62 3.84
C ASN A 151 6.74 -20.77 4.83
N ASN A 152 6.67 -20.50 6.14
CA ASN A 152 6.57 -21.55 7.14
C ASN A 152 5.19 -22.21 7.16
N GLN A 153 4.11 -21.43 6.92
CA GLN A 153 2.74 -21.97 6.85
C GLN A 153 2.47 -22.76 5.56
N LEU A 154 3.23 -22.53 4.48
CA LEU A 154 3.13 -23.25 3.21
C LEU A 154 3.35 -24.76 3.32
N THR A 155 3.97 -25.24 4.40
CA THR A 155 4.10 -26.68 4.70
C THR A 155 2.75 -27.38 4.93
N LYS A 156 1.65 -26.64 5.15
CA LYS A 156 0.31 -27.20 5.43
C LYS A 156 -0.56 -27.51 4.20
N GLN A 157 -0.03 -27.44 2.98
CA GLN A 157 -0.79 -27.72 1.73
C GLN A 157 -2.04 -26.85 1.53
N ASP A 158 -1.99 -25.58 1.94
CA ASP A 158 -3.03 -24.63 1.60
C ASP A 158 -2.71 -24.00 0.22
N SER A 159 -3.38 -24.47 -0.84
CA SER A 159 -3.16 -24.00 -2.22
C SER A 159 -3.32 -22.48 -2.37
N HIS A 160 -4.20 -21.87 -1.57
CA HIS A 160 -4.42 -20.43 -1.54
C HIS A 160 -3.22 -19.65 -0.96
N LEU A 161 -2.44 -20.23 -0.03
CA LEU A 161 -1.20 -19.63 0.49
C LEU A 161 -0.12 -19.60 -0.59
N VAL A 162 0.00 -20.67 -1.39
CA VAL A 162 0.95 -20.75 -2.51
C VAL A 162 0.67 -19.65 -3.52
N ASN A 163 -0.60 -19.51 -3.91
CA ASN A 163 -1.03 -18.46 -4.82
C ASN A 163 -0.74 -17.07 -4.26
N LEU A 164 -1.02 -16.84 -2.97
CA LEU A 164 -0.72 -15.56 -2.33
C LEU A 164 0.77 -15.24 -2.37
N VAL A 165 1.63 -16.17 -1.96
CA VAL A 165 3.09 -15.95 -1.96
C VAL A 165 3.63 -15.74 -3.37
N SER A 166 3.14 -16.50 -4.35
CA SER A 166 3.51 -16.32 -5.76
C SER A 166 3.09 -14.96 -6.31
N ARG A 167 2.00 -14.35 -5.80
CA ARG A 167 1.59 -13.00 -6.20
C ARG A 167 2.37 -11.91 -5.48
N LEU A 168 2.73 -12.16 -4.22
CA LEU A 168 3.53 -11.23 -3.43
C LEU A 168 4.96 -11.14 -3.94
N ASP A 169 5.52 -12.24 -4.45
CA ASP A 169 6.91 -12.32 -4.91
C ASP A 169 7.03 -12.99 -6.28
N PHE A 170 6.26 -12.48 -7.25
CA PHE A 170 6.08 -13.07 -8.58
C PHE A 170 7.37 -13.40 -9.35
N ASP A 171 8.39 -12.54 -9.23
CA ASP A 171 9.69 -12.70 -9.89
C ASP A 171 10.81 -13.19 -8.95
N GLY A 172 10.49 -13.44 -7.67
CA GLY A 172 11.48 -13.75 -6.63
C GLY A 172 12.32 -12.55 -6.20
N PHE A 173 11.94 -11.32 -6.56
CA PHE A 173 12.66 -10.10 -6.17
C PHE A 173 12.80 -10.00 -4.65
N TYR A 174 11.71 -10.16 -3.90
CA TYR A 174 11.72 -10.00 -2.45
C TYR A 174 12.48 -11.12 -1.75
N GLN A 175 12.45 -12.33 -2.30
CA GLN A 175 13.23 -13.44 -1.78
C GLN A 175 14.74 -13.17 -1.88
N GLY A 176 15.21 -12.62 -3.01
CA GLY A 176 16.60 -12.19 -3.18
C GLY A 176 16.94 -10.93 -2.36
N TYR A 177 16.10 -9.91 -2.44
CA TYR A 177 16.30 -8.61 -1.81
C TYR A 177 16.32 -8.68 -0.28
N LEU A 178 15.40 -9.46 0.31
CA LEU A 178 15.30 -9.62 1.77
C LEU A 178 16.19 -10.75 2.31
N GLY A 179 16.86 -11.51 1.43
CA GLY A 179 17.69 -12.66 1.79
C GLY A 179 16.89 -13.76 2.51
N ILE A 180 15.77 -14.18 1.92
CA ILE A 180 14.90 -15.23 2.46
C ILE A 180 15.33 -16.56 1.81
N ASN A 181 15.94 -17.45 2.58
CA ASN A 181 16.15 -18.83 2.14
C ASN A 181 14.83 -19.60 2.30
N THR A 182 14.22 -20.00 1.17
CA THR A 182 13.08 -20.92 1.19
C THR A 182 13.55 -22.29 0.72
N ASP A 183 13.53 -23.28 1.60
CA ASP A 183 13.79 -24.69 1.23
C ASP A 183 12.57 -25.37 0.57
N SER A 184 11.51 -24.62 0.26
CA SER A 184 10.26 -25.18 -0.28
C SER A 184 10.31 -25.38 -1.79
N GLU A 185 10.47 -26.65 -2.23
CA GLU A 185 10.36 -27.09 -3.63
C GLU A 185 9.05 -26.64 -4.31
N LEU A 186 7.95 -26.49 -3.55
CA LEU A 186 6.65 -26.05 -4.06
C LEU A 186 6.66 -24.61 -4.59
N ILE A 187 7.42 -23.73 -3.94
CA ILE A 187 7.55 -22.31 -4.33
C ILE A 187 8.40 -22.21 -5.59
N GLN A 188 9.50 -22.97 -5.66
CA GLN A 188 10.36 -23.05 -6.84
C GLN A 188 9.60 -23.58 -8.08
N ASN A 189 8.75 -24.58 -7.89
CA ASN A 189 7.89 -25.12 -8.95
C ASN A 189 6.80 -24.13 -9.39
N SER A 190 6.20 -23.37 -8.47
CA SER A 190 5.23 -22.30 -8.78
C SER A 190 5.86 -21.21 -9.65
N TYR A 191 7.06 -20.73 -9.30
CA TYR A 191 7.78 -19.74 -10.10
C TYR A 191 8.19 -20.27 -11.48
N GLY A 192 8.54 -21.55 -11.58
CA GLY A 192 8.85 -22.21 -12.85
C GLY A 192 7.65 -22.34 -13.79
N GLN A 193 6.46 -22.65 -13.27
CA GLN A 193 5.24 -22.79 -14.07
C GLN A 193 4.70 -21.45 -14.59
N GLN A 194 4.84 -20.36 -13.81
CA GLN A 194 4.37 -19.03 -14.23
C GLN A 194 5.28 -18.38 -15.28
N LYS A 195 6.58 -18.66 -15.29
CA LYS A 195 7.52 -18.20 -16.33
C LYS A 195 7.23 -18.77 -17.73
N MET A 196 6.73 -20.01 -17.83
CA MET A 196 6.36 -20.62 -19.12
C MET A 196 5.12 -20.00 -19.77
N HIS A 197 4.30 -19.24 -19.03
CA HIS A 197 3.10 -18.61 -19.59
C HIS A 197 3.35 -17.20 -20.17
N LEU A 198 4.59 -16.71 -20.10
CA LEU A 198 5.03 -15.39 -20.56
C LEU A 198 6.00 -15.45 -21.77
N GLU A 199 6.36 -16.65 -22.24
CA GLU A 199 7.05 -16.90 -23.52
C GLU A 199 6.07 -17.46 -24.57
#